data_AF-A0A521VDB3-F1
#
_entry.id   AF-A0A521VDB3-F1
#
_cell.length_a   1.000
_cell.length_b   1.000
_cell.length_c   1.000
_cell.angle_alpha   90.00
_cell.angle_beta   90.00
_cell.angle_gamma   90.00
#
_symmetry.space_group_name_H-M   'P 1'
#
loop_
_entity.id
_entity.type
_entity.pdbx_description
1 polymer ?
#
loop_
_entity_poly.entity_id
_entity_poly.type
_entity_poly.pdbx_seq_one_letter_code
_entity_poly.pdbx_strand_id
1 'polypeptide(L)' 'MRIDIITVQPELLESPFRHSILQRAQDKGLLE' A
#
# COMPACT_ATOMS: atom_id res chain seq x y z
N MET A 1 1.12 8.13 -5.84
CA MET A 1 2.40 7.63 -5.31
C MET A 1 2.74 6.35 -6.03
N ARG A 2 3.87 6.31 -6.73
CA ARG A 2 4.32 5.13 -7.46
C ARG A 2 5.43 4.44 -6.67
N ILE A 3 5.21 3.18 -6.32
CA ILE A 3 6.23 2.33 -5.67
C ILE A 3 6.34 1.07 -6.52
N ASP A 4 7.50 0.86 -7.13
CA ASP A 4 7.79 -0.37 -7.86
C ASP A 4 8.45 -1.36 -6.88
N ILE A 5 7.80 -2.49 -6.63
CA ILE A 5 8.24 -3.52 -5.67
C ILE A 5 8.57 -4.80 -6.44
N ILE A 6 9.78 -5.32 -6.24
CA ILE A 6 10.18 -6.66 -6.69
C ILE A 6 10.28 -7.55 -5.45
N THR A 7 9.45 -8.59 -5.38
CA THR A 7 9.43 -9.54 -4.27
C THR A 7 9.18 -10.96 -4.77
N VAL A 8 9.75 -11.95 -4.09
CA VAL A 8 9.49 -13.37 -4.32
C VAL A 8 8.31 -13.89 -3.47
N GLN A 9 7.75 -13.05 -2.59
CA GLN A 9 6.63 -13.37 -1.72
C GLN A 9 5.59 -12.22 -1.76
N PRO A 10 4.69 -12.18 -2.76
CA PRO A 10 3.72 -11.09 -2.94
C PRO A 10 2.64 -11.03 -1.86
N GLU A 11 2.29 -12.15 -1.23
CA GLU A 11 1.19 -12.26 -0.26
C GLU A 11 1.47 -11.46 1.03
N LEU A 12 2.74 -11.23 1.36
CA LEU A 12 3.13 -10.39 2.49
C LEU A 12 2.75 -8.92 2.29
N LEU A 13 2.51 -8.49 1.05
CA LEU A 13 2.10 -7.12 0.75
C LEU A 13 0.61 -6.87 1.06
N GLU A 14 -0.22 -7.92 1.13
CA GLU A 14 -1.66 -7.72 1.35
C GLU A 14 -1.98 -7.16 2.74
N SER A 15 -1.17 -7.49 3.76
CA SER A 15 -1.36 -7.01 5.14
C SER A 15 -1.00 -5.51 5.32
N PRO A 16 0.21 -5.05 4.95
CA PRO A 16 0.58 -3.65 5.08
C PRO A 16 -0.33 -2.75 4.23
N PHE A 17 -0.74 -3.14 3.03
CA PHE A 17 -1.63 -2.27 2.25
C PHE A 17 -3.05 -2.18 2.81
N ARG A 18 -3.57 -3.18 3.55
CA ARG A 18 -4.94 -3.16 4.09
C ARG A 18 -5.16 -2.30 5.34
N HIS A 19 -4.15 -2.13 6.21
CA HIS A 19 -4.28 -1.37 7.48
C HIS A 19 -3.21 -0.26 7.65
N SER A 20 -2.47 0.08 6.60
CA SER A 20 -1.43 1.11 6.67
C SER A 20 -1.96 2.54 6.68
N ILE A 21 -1.04 3.45 6.96
CA ILE A 21 -1.21 4.88 6.73
C ILE A 21 -1.46 5.23 5.26
N LEU A 22 -1.02 4.39 4.31
CA LEU A 22 -1.23 4.59 2.88
C LEU A 22 -2.70 4.43 2.51
N GLN A 23 -3.35 3.37 3.01
CA GLN A 23 -4.80 3.17 2.85
C GLN A 23 -5.58 4.37 3.37
N ARG A 24 -5.28 4.81 4.60
CA ARG A 24 -5.96 5.97 5.20
C ARG A 24 -5.72 7.27 4.45
N ALA A 25 -4.56 7.44 3.81
CA ALA A 25 -4.26 8.61 3.01
C ALA A 25 -5.05 8.59 1.68
N GLN A 26 -5.21 7.42 1.05
CA GLN A 26 -6.08 7.23 -0.12
C GLN A 26 -7.55 7.49 0.22
N ASP A 27 -8.05 6.92 1.32
CA ASP A 27 -9.44 7.12 1.77
C ASP A 27 -9.78 8.60 2.01
N LYS A 28 -8.77 9.38 2.43
CA LYS A 28 -8.88 10.82 2.67
C LYS A 28 -8.61 11.67 1.41
N GLY A 29 -8.33 11.07 0.27
CA GLY A 29 -7.96 11.78 -0.97
C GLY A 29 -6.65 12.57 -0.86
N LEU A 30 -5.78 12.20 0.08
CA LEU A 30 -4.48 12.84 0.31
C LEU A 30 -3.35 12.16 -0.48
N LEU A 31 -3.65 11.04 -1.13
CA LEU A 31 -2.69 10.22 -1.85
C LEU A 31 -3.35 9.68 -3.12
N GLU A 32 -2.78 10.02 -4.29
CA GLU A 32 -3.13 9.44 -5.60
C GLU A 32 -2.42 8.11 -5.84
#